data_AF-A0A2X3CWF4-F1
#
_entry.id   AF-A0A2X3CWF4-F1
#
_cell.length_a   1.000
_cell.length_b   1.000
_cell.length_c   1.000
_cell.angle_alpha   90.00
_cell.angle_beta   90.00
_cell.angle_gamma   90.00
#
_symmetry.space_group_name_H-M   'P 1'
#
loop_
_entity.id
_entity.type
_entity.pdbx_description
1 polymer ?
#
loop_
_entity_poly.entity_id
_entity_poly.type
_entity_poly.pdbx_seq_one_letter_code
_entity_poly.pdbx_strand_id
1 'polypeptide(L)'
;MMAHAGALNVAAASVKGARQVSLEQVLEWNPQVIFVQDRYPQVVKQIENDPQWQAIDAVKHHRVWLMPEYAKAWGYPMPEALALGELWMAKKLYPARYQSIDVDSKARDYYQRFYRVAWTPDAR
;
A
#
# COMPACT_ATOMS: atom_id res chain seq x y z
N MET A 1 4.01 4.97 8.41
CA MET A 1 3.99 4.17 7.16
C MET A 1 4.47 4.94 5.93
N MET A 2 3.63 5.69 5.20
CA MET A 2 4.05 6.29 3.91
C MET A 2 5.33 7.14 4.02
N ALA A 3 5.41 8.05 4.98
CA ALA A 3 6.59 8.90 5.19
C ALA A 3 7.87 8.10 5.50
N HIS A 4 7.78 7.04 6.30
CA HIS A 4 8.93 6.17 6.61
C HIS A 4 9.40 5.37 5.39
N ALA A 5 8.49 5.09 4.46
CA ALA A 5 8.78 4.44 3.19
C ALA A 5 9.19 5.41 2.07
N GLY A 6 9.38 6.70 2.38
CA GLY A 6 9.77 7.74 1.40
C GLY A 6 8.61 8.29 0.56
N ALA A 7 7.35 8.02 0.92
CA ALA A 7 6.16 8.49 0.22
C ALA A 7 5.43 9.61 0.96
N LEU A 8 4.67 10.41 0.21
CA LEU A 8 3.77 11.44 0.74
C LEU A 8 2.31 11.00 0.60
N ASN A 9 1.52 11.18 1.66
CA ASN A 9 0.07 11.02 1.58
C ASN A 9 -0.56 12.31 1.04
N VAL A 10 -1.04 12.29 -0.21
CA VAL A 10 -1.65 13.45 -0.89
C VAL A 10 -2.89 14.01 -0.18
N ALA A 11 -3.62 13.17 0.56
CA ALA A 11 -4.82 13.59 1.27
C ALA A 11 -4.53 14.26 2.63
N ALA A 12 -3.34 14.05 3.21
CA ALA A 12 -3.07 14.42 4.61
C ALA A 12 -3.08 15.94 4.87
N ALA A 13 -2.85 16.76 3.84
CA ALA A 13 -2.86 18.22 3.96
C ALA A 13 -4.28 18.80 4.09
N SER A 14 -5.28 18.15 3.49
CA SER A 14 -6.66 18.65 3.41
C SER A 14 -7.70 17.76 4.10
N VAL A 15 -7.35 16.52 4.45
CA VAL A 15 -8.26 15.55 5.10
C VAL A 15 -7.75 15.16 6.49
N LYS A 16 -8.61 15.35 7.50
CA LYS A 16 -8.33 14.91 8.88
C LYS A 16 -8.95 13.55 9.17
N GLY A 17 -8.09 12.56 9.46
CA GLY A 17 -8.50 11.19 9.78
C GLY A 17 -9.07 10.44 8.57
N ALA A 18 -9.86 9.40 8.84
CA ALA A 18 -10.56 8.64 7.80
C ALA A 18 -11.88 9.33 7.44
N ARG A 19 -12.00 9.80 6.19
CA ARG A 19 -13.20 10.47 5.68
C ARG A 19 -13.49 9.98 4.26
N GLN A 20 -14.77 10.01 3.88
CA GLN A 20 -15.16 9.90 2.49
C GLN A 20 -14.74 11.18 1.76
N VAL A 21 -14.19 11.01 0.55
CA VAL A 21 -13.74 12.09 -0.33
C VAL A 21 -14.41 11.92 -1.68
N SER A 22 -14.51 12.99 -2.46
CA SER A 22 -15.05 12.92 -3.81
C SER A 22 -13.98 12.49 -4.82
N LEU A 23 -14.41 12.01 -5.99
CA LEU A 23 -13.47 11.64 -7.06
C LEU A 23 -12.72 12.87 -7.60
N GLU A 24 -13.39 14.03 -7.64
CA GLU A 24 -12.78 15.30 -8.05
C GLU A 24 -11.58 15.65 -7.17
N GLN A 25 -11.67 15.45 -5.85
CA GLN A 25 -10.53 15.66 -4.95
C GLN A 25 -9.36 14.72 -5.28
N VAL A 26 -9.65 13.45 -5.62
CA VAL A 26 -8.61 12.48 -6.01
C VAL A 26 -7.98 12.86 -7.36
N LEU A 27 -8.77 13.37 -8.30
CA LEU A 27 -8.28 13.91 -9.58
C LEU A 27 -7.38 15.13 -9.37
N GLU A 28 -7.75 16.05 -8.47
CA GLU A 28 -6.92 17.21 -8.11
C GLU A 28 -5.60 16.80 -7.45
N TRP A 29 -5.62 15.80 -6.57
CA TRP A 29 -4.41 15.25 -5.96
C TRP A 29 -3.51 14.52 -6.95
N ASN A 30 -4.11 13.91 -7.99
CA ASN A 30 -3.44 13.15 -9.03
C ASN A 30 -2.28 12.25 -8.52
N PRO A 31 -2.58 11.28 -7.63
CA PRO A 31 -1.53 10.48 -7.00
C PRO A 31 -0.74 9.65 -8.01
N GLN A 32 0.57 9.53 -7.78
CA GLN A 32 1.47 8.70 -8.59
C GLN A 32 1.32 7.20 -8.30
N VAL A 33 0.90 6.85 -7.08
CA VAL A 33 0.68 5.46 -6.65
C VAL A 33 -0.59 5.43 -5.80
N ILE A 34 -1.41 4.41 -6.00
CA ILE A 34 -2.55 4.10 -5.14
C ILE A 34 -2.29 2.75 -4.46
N PHE A 35 -2.31 2.75 -3.12
CA PHE A 35 -2.24 1.53 -2.34
C PHE A 35 -3.64 1.14 -1.85
N VAL A 36 -4.03 -0.11 -2.08
CA VAL A 36 -5.29 -0.68 -1.60
C VAL A 36 -4.98 -1.62 -0.43
N GLN A 37 -5.70 -1.47 0.68
CA GLN A 37 -5.56 -2.36 1.83
C GLN A 37 -5.99 -3.78 1.47
N ASP A 38 -5.21 -4.78 1.90
CA ASP A 38 -5.43 -6.20 1.62
C ASP A 38 -6.87 -6.68 1.86
N ARG A 39 -7.50 -6.21 2.94
CA ARG A 39 -8.90 -6.53 3.31
C ARG A 39 -9.98 -6.05 2.33
N TYR A 40 -9.61 -5.30 1.29
CA TYR A 40 -10.53 -4.76 0.26
C TYR A 40 -10.01 -5.01 -1.17
N PRO A 41 -9.71 -6.27 -1.55
CA PRO A 41 -9.02 -6.57 -2.81
C PRO A 41 -9.82 -6.17 -4.06
N GLN A 42 -11.14 -6.14 -3.96
CA GLN A 42 -12.04 -5.71 -5.04
C GLN A 42 -11.82 -4.26 -5.48
N VAL A 43 -11.29 -3.40 -4.60
CA VAL A 43 -11.11 -1.96 -4.88
C VAL A 43 -10.07 -1.73 -5.97
N VAL A 44 -9.07 -2.60 -6.13
CA VAL A 44 -8.10 -2.52 -7.23
C VAL A 44 -8.83 -2.59 -8.57
N LYS A 45 -9.65 -3.63 -8.76
CA LYS A 45 -10.41 -3.81 -10.00
C LYS A 45 -11.47 -2.72 -10.22
N GLN A 46 -12.06 -2.21 -9.14
CA GLN A 46 -13.01 -1.09 -9.25
C GLN A 46 -12.32 0.15 -9.81
N ILE A 47 -11.15 0.52 -9.27
CA ILE A 47 -10.38 1.68 -9.74
C ILE A 47 -9.86 1.46 -11.17
N GLU A 48 -9.30 0.29 -11.47
CA GLU A 48 -8.70 0.01 -12.78
C GLU A 48 -9.73 -0.01 -13.92
N ASN A 49 -10.96 -0.45 -13.66
CA ASN A 49 -12.00 -0.57 -14.69
C ASN A 49 -12.96 0.63 -14.75
N ASP A 50 -12.91 1.55 -13.80
CA ASP A 50 -13.76 2.73 -13.79
C ASP A 50 -13.21 3.78 -14.77
N PRO A 51 -13.97 4.18 -15.81
CA PRO A 51 -13.55 5.21 -16.76
C PRO A 51 -13.23 6.56 -16.11
N GLN A 52 -13.86 6.89 -14.98
CA GLN A 52 -13.66 8.18 -14.32
C GLN A 52 -12.27 8.28 -13.65
N TRP A 53 -11.61 7.15 -13.38
CA TRP A 53 -10.29 7.09 -12.75
C TRP A 53 -9.13 7.15 -13.74
N GLN A 54 -9.40 6.98 -15.04
CA GLN A 54 -8.36 6.79 -16.07
C GLN A 54 -7.47 8.02 -16.29
N ALA A 55 -7.88 9.21 -15.82
CA ALA A 55 -7.06 10.41 -15.89
C ALA A 55 -5.94 10.44 -14.82
N ILE A 56 -6.07 9.65 -13.74
CA ILE A 56 -5.15 9.64 -12.60
C ILE A 56 -3.83 8.98 -12.98
N ASP A 57 -2.71 9.59 -12.59
CA ASP A 57 -1.34 9.14 -12.89
C ASP A 57 -1.10 7.69 -12.47
N ALA A 58 -1.48 7.30 -11.26
CA ALA A 58 -1.40 5.93 -10.79
C ALA A 58 -2.11 4.93 -11.70
N VAL A 59 -3.28 5.28 -12.25
CA VAL A 59 -4.07 4.36 -13.10
C VAL A 59 -3.45 4.23 -14.48
N LYS A 60 -3.08 5.34 -15.11
CA LYS A 60 -2.39 5.38 -16.41
C LYS A 60 -1.11 4.55 -16.42
N HIS A 61 -0.41 4.51 -15.30
CA HIS A 61 0.86 3.82 -15.16
C HIS A 61 0.76 2.43 -14.49
N HIS A 62 -0.45 1.91 -14.28
CA HIS A 62 -0.68 0.61 -13.63
C HIS A 62 -0.02 0.51 -12.24
N ARG A 63 -0.14 1.58 -11.46
CA ARG A 63 0.37 1.75 -10.10
C ARG A 63 -0.75 1.77 -9.06
N VAL A 64 -1.78 0.96 -9.28
CA VAL A 64 -2.84 0.64 -8.30
C VAL A 64 -2.50 -0.73 -7.71
N TRP A 65 -2.02 -0.76 -6.47
CA TRP A 65 -1.43 -1.97 -5.90
C TRP A 65 -2.16 -2.43 -4.65
N LEU A 66 -2.53 -3.71 -4.63
CA LEU A 66 -2.94 -4.38 -3.40
C LEU A 66 -1.72 -4.52 -2.47
N MET A 67 -1.88 -4.12 -1.23
CA MET A 67 -0.87 -4.32 -0.19
C MET A 67 -0.94 -5.75 0.35
N PRO A 68 0.19 -6.37 0.76
CA PRO A 68 0.17 -7.63 1.49
C PRO A 68 -0.56 -7.51 2.82
N GLU A 69 -1.04 -8.65 3.34
CA GLU A 69 -1.76 -8.76 4.62
C GLU A 69 -1.04 -8.07 5.81
N TYR A 70 0.30 -8.20 5.90
CA TYR A 70 1.09 -7.56 6.96
C TYR A 70 1.30 -6.05 6.77
N ALA A 71 1.10 -5.53 5.56
CA ALA A 71 1.37 -4.13 5.22
C ALA A 71 0.15 -3.24 5.52
N LYS A 72 -0.31 -3.29 6.78
CA LYS A 72 -1.54 -2.64 7.23
C LYS A 72 -1.38 -1.12 7.35
N ALA A 73 -1.58 -0.39 6.25
CA ALA A 73 -1.68 1.07 6.21
C ALA A 73 -2.98 1.60 6.85
N TRP A 74 -3.20 1.23 8.11
CA TRP A 74 -4.38 1.59 8.88
C TRP A 74 -4.20 2.93 9.60
N GLY A 75 -5.29 3.48 10.15
CA GLY A 75 -5.24 4.66 11.00
C GLY A 75 -4.58 4.42 12.37
N TYR A 76 -4.31 3.16 12.73
CA TYR A 76 -3.63 2.75 13.95
C TYR A 76 -2.39 1.91 13.59
N PRO A 77 -1.27 2.09 14.30
CA PRO A 77 -0.06 1.31 14.04
C PRO A 77 -0.23 -0.14 14.50
N MET A 78 0.23 -1.08 13.67
CA MET A 78 0.33 -2.51 13.97
C MET A 78 1.81 -2.93 13.90
N PRO A 79 2.31 -3.80 14.78
CA PRO A 79 3.74 -4.12 14.86
C PRO A 79 4.29 -4.69 13.54
N GLU A 80 3.52 -5.54 12.86
CA GLU A 80 3.89 -6.10 11.56
C GLU A 80 3.89 -5.04 10.44
N ALA A 81 3.03 -4.02 10.55
CA ALA A 81 2.99 -2.92 9.58
C ALA A 81 4.24 -2.06 9.65
N LEU A 82 4.79 -1.87 10.85
CA LEU A 82 6.07 -1.18 11.05
C LEU A 82 7.24 -2.06 10.61
N ALA A 83 7.28 -3.32 11.07
CA ALA A 83 8.42 -4.22 10.83
C ALA A 83 8.56 -4.67 9.37
N LEU A 84 7.43 -4.97 8.71
CA LEU A 84 7.38 -5.55 7.36
C LEU A 84 6.69 -4.61 6.37
N GLY A 85 5.59 -3.99 6.77
CA GLY A 85 4.80 -3.14 5.87
C GLY A 85 5.57 -1.96 5.30
N GLU A 86 6.24 -1.20 6.17
CA GLU A 86 7.06 -0.04 5.75
C GLU A 86 8.21 -0.47 4.83
N LEU A 87 8.83 -1.61 5.14
CA LEU A 87 9.90 -2.19 4.34
C LEU A 87 9.39 -2.66 2.95
N TRP A 88 8.24 -3.32 2.90
CA TRP A 88 7.59 -3.73 1.65
C TRP A 88 7.27 -2.52 0.78
N MET A 89 6.65 -1.49 1.37
CA MET A 89 6.29 -0.26 0.66
C MET A 89 7.53 0.43 0.10
N ALA A 90 8.59 0.56 0.90
CA ALA A 90 9.84 1.17 0.45
C ALA A 90 10.52 0.37 -0.68
N LYS A 91 10.56 -0.96 -0.57
CA LYS A 91 11.08 -1.83 -1.65
C LYS A 91 10.24 -1.74 -2.92
N LYS A 92 8.92 -1.67 -2.81
CA LYS A 92 8.00 -1.55 -3.95
C LYS A 92 8.19 -0.21 -4.69
N LEU A 93 8.40 0.87 -3.95
CA LEU A 93 8.62 2.22 -4.51
C LEU A 93 10.05 2.43 -5.04
N TYR A 94 11.05 1.85 -4.38
CA TYR A 94 12.47 2.08 -4.67
C TYR A 94 13.26 0.77 -4.84
N PRO A 95 12.88 -0.12 -5.78
CA PRO A 95 13.44 -1.48 -5.84
C PRO A 95 14.97 -1.50 -5.99
N ALA A 96 15.54 -0.55 -6.73
CA ALA A 96 16.98 -0.42 -6.92
C ALA A 96 17.76 -0.21 -5.62
N ARG A 97 17.15 0.38 -4.58
CA ARG A 97 17.78 0.62 -3.26
C ARG A 97 17.61 -0.56 -2.29
N TYR A 98 16.72 -1.50 -2.60
CA TYR A 98 16.35 -2.62 -1.72
C TYR A 98 16.60 -3.98 -2.38
N GLN A 99 17.56 -4.07 -3.31
CA GLN A 99 17.86 -5.29 -4.06
C GLN A 99 18.29 -6.46 -3.15
N SER A 100 19.10 -6.16 -2.12
CA SER A 100 19.58 -7.15 -1.15
C SER A 100 18.57 -7.52 -0.06
N ILE A 101 17.40 -6.89 -0.04
CA ILE A 101 16.40 -7.12 0.99
C ILE A 101 15.36 -8.12 0.50
N ASP A 102 15.33 -9.29 1.12
CA ASP A 102 14.26 -10.28 0.98
C ASP A 102 13.17 -10.01 2.03
N VAL A 103 12.08 -9.39 1.60
CA VAL A 103 10.94 -9.07 2.47
C VAL A 103 10.12 -10.33 2.76
N ASP A 104 10.09 -11.29 1.84
CA ASP A 104 9.32 -12.52 1.97
C ASP A 104 9.97 -13.45 3.00
N SER A 105 11.30 -13.53 3.05
CA SER A 105 12.01 -14.21 4.15
C SER A 105 11.70 -13.57 5.50
N LYS A 106 11.72 -12.23 5.58
CA LYS A 106 11.40 -11.51 6.84
C LYS A 106 9.95 -11.75 7.27
N ALA A 107 9.01 -11.80 6.32
CA ALA A 107 7.62 -12.13 6.58
C ALA A 107 7.49 -13.56 7.13
N ARG A 108 8.15 -14.55 6.50
CA ARG A 108 8.17 -15.94 7.01
C ARG A 108 8.68 -16.02 8.45
N ASP A 109 9.80 -15.36 8.75
CA ASP A 109 10.38 -15.35 10.10
C ASP A 109 9.43 -14.70 11.13
N TYR A 110 8.83 -13.57 10.75
CA TYR A 110 7.88 -12.85 11.61
C TYR A 110 6.63 -13.67 11.90
N TYR A 111 6.03 -14.27 10.88
CA TYR A 111 4.81 -15.06 11.02
C TYR A 111 5.05 -16.33 11.84
N GLN A 112 6.16 -17.01 11.61
CA GLN A 112 6.54 -18.16 12.43
C GLN A 112 6.71 -17.75 13.89
N ARG A 113 7.34 -16.60 14.15
CA ARG A 113 7.63 -16.12 15.51
C ARG A 113 6.38 -15.66 16.27
N PHE A 114 5.55 -14.82 15.66
CA PHE A 114 4.47 -14.13 16.36
C PHE A 114 3.10 -14.78 16.17
N TYR A 115 2.84 -15.34 14.97
CA TYR A 115 1.56 -15.98 14.65
C TYR A 115 1.60 -17.50 14.73
N ARG A 116 2.80 -18.11 14.82
CA ARG A 116 3.01 -19.57 14.91
C ARG A 116 2.44 -20.35 13.72
N VAL A 117 2.43 -19.71 12.56
CA VAL A 117 1.97 -20.28 11.29
C VAL A 117 3.00 -20.01 10.19
N ALA A 118 3.00 -20.86 9.17
CA ALA A 118 3.73 -20.58 7.94
C ALA A 118 3.03 -19.46 7.17
N TRP A 119 3.80 -18.49 6.69
CA TRP A 119 3.27 -17.44 5.81
C TRP A 119 3.32 -17.87 4.35
N THR A 120 2.23 -17.59 3.63
CA THR A 120 2.15 -17.72 2.17
C THR A 120 1.84 -16.37 1.53
N PRO A 121 2.43 -16.04 0.37
CA PRO A 121 2.06 -14.82 -0.36
C PRO A 121 0.63 -14.94 -0.92
N ASP A 122 -0.28 -14.11 -0.42
CA ASP A 122 -1.67 -14.07 -0.90
C ASP A 122 -1.88 -13.00 -2.01
N ALA A 123 -1.02 -11.97 -2.06
CA ALA A 123 -1.04 -10.94 -3.09
C ALA A 123 -0.18 -11.37 -4.30
N ARG A 124 -0.84 -11.85 -5.37
CA ARG A 124 -0.23 -12.01 -6.70
C ARG A 124 -0.60 -10.83 -7.60
#